data_AF-A0A318JMA0-F1
#
_entry.id   AF-A0A318JMA0-F1
#
_cell.length_a   1.000
_cell.length_b   1.000
_cell.length_c   1.000
_cell.angle_alpha   90.00
_cell.angle_beta   90.00
_cell.angle_gamma   90.00
#
_symmetry.space_group_name_H-M   'P 1'
#
loop_
_entity.id
_entity.type
_entity.pdbx_description
1 polymer ?
#
loop_
_entity_poly.entity_id
_entity_poly.type
_entity_poly.pdbx_seq_one_letter_code
_entity_poly.pdbx_strand_id
1 'polypeptide(L)'
;MELTTHPPVQGQLPLWESGAETMTPATRTRPAAAPRICPNPGCGYRAKGVSARGRLREDLQVVWLVPDPAGSEAAVERRYCHRCCPRPPHHQIADVECAACDCGGPLLVDALAAALITEGIMPDAVRRWLEDHGWREQGTGALVCPDHLSTQ
;
A
#
# COMPACT_ATOMS: atom_id res chain seq x y z
N MET A 1 -45.67 31.43 42.45
CA MET A 1 -44.92 30.46 41.63
C MET A 1 -43.51 30.44 42.19
N GLU A 2 -43.24 29.46 43.04
CA GLU A 2 -42.02 29.35 43.84
C GLU A 2 -40.91 28.72 42.98
N LEU A 3 -39.79 29.44 42.85
CA LEU A 3 -38.57 28.94 42.20
C LEU A 3 -37.71 28.26 43.27
N THR A 4 -37.83 26.95 43.38
CA THR A 4 -36.94 26.10 44.18
C THR A 4 -35.50 26.29 43.70
N THR A 5 -34.68 26.94 44.53
CA THR A 5 -33.23 27.01 44.36
C THR A 5 -32.62 25.76 44.99
N HIS A 6 -32.05 24.88 44.16
CA HIS A 6 -31.25 23.75 44.63
C HIS A 6 -29.81 24.21 44.96
N PRO A 7 -29.23 23.79 46.09
CA PRO A 7 -27.82 24.06 46.40
C PRO A 7 -26.89 23.17 45.55
N PRO A 8 -25.67 23.64 45.21
CA PRO A 8 -24.72 22.85 44.43
C PRO A 8 -24.16 21.68 45.25
N VAL A 9 -24.05 20.52 44.61
CA VAL A 9 -23.36 19.32 45.11
C VAL A 9 -21.86 19.59 45.21
N GLN A 10 -21.26 19.31 46.37
CA GLN A 10 -19.80 19.31 46.54
C GLN A 10 -19.20 18.14 45.74
N GLY A 11 -18.39 18.46 44.72
CA GLY A 11 -17.60 17.47 43.98
C GLY A 11 -17.46 17.70 42.48
N GLN A 12 -18.18 18.64 41.88
CA GLN A 12 -17.95 19.01 40.47
C GLN A 12 -16.90 20.11 40.37
N LEU A 13 -15.68 19.70 40.02
CA LEU A 13 -14.63 20.61 39.56
C LEU A 13 -15.04 21.24 38.21
N PRO A 14 -14.81 22.54 37.99
CA PRO A 14 -15.11 23.20 36.72
C PRO A 14 -14.25 22.64 35.59
N LEU A 15 -14.90 22.22 34.50
CA LEU A 15 -14.33 21.63 33.27
C LEU A 15 -13.49 22.62 32.42
N TRP A 16 -12.92 23.69 32.99
CA TRP A 16 -12.22 24.71 32.21
C TRP A 16 -10.93 25.26 32.82
N GLU A 17 -10.35 24.60 33.82
CA GLU A 17 -8.96 24.88 34.17
C GLU A 17 -8.05 24.38 33.04
N SER A 18 -7.72 25.34 32.17
CA SER A 18 -6.79 25.21 31.08
C SER A 18 -5.40 24.97 31.66
N GLY A 19 -5.11 23.71 31.97
CA GLY A 19 -3.75 23.23 32.01
C GLY A 19 -3.15 23.57 30.65
N ALA A 20 -2.18 24.47 30.64
CA ALA A 20 -1.30 24.69 29.51
C ALA A 20 -0.47 23.41 29.34
N GLU A 21 -1.12 22.38 28.80
CA GLU A 21 -0.45 21.21 28.27
C GLU A 21 0.35 21.74 27.10
N THR A 22 1.66 21.84 27.34
CA THR A 22 2.62 22.24 26.33
C THR A 22 2.53 21.19 25.24
N MET A 23 1.68 21.47 24.24
CA MET A 23 1.61 20.72 23.01
C MET A 23 2.97 20.92 22.37
N THR A 24 3.89 20.01 22.68
CA THR A 24 5.12 19.85 21.92
C THR A 24 4.68 19.89 20.46
N PRO A 25 5.17 20.85 19.64
CA PRO A 25 4.78 20.87 18.25
C PRO A 25 5.24 19.54 17.69
N ALA A 26 4.28 18.65 17.40
CA ALA A 26 4.55 17.47 16.62
C ALA A 26 5.20 18.02 15.35
N THR A 27 6.50 17.75 15.19
CA THR A 27 7.23 18.10 14.00
C THR A 27 6.44 17.46 12.87
N ARG A 28 5.62 18.27 12.19
CA ARG A 28 4.88 17.82 11.02
C ARG A 28 5.96 17.57 9.99
N THR A 29 6.48 16.35 9.96
CA THR A 29 7.37 15.87 8.92
C THR A 29 6.65 16.19 7.62
N ARG A 30 7.16 17.18 6.89
CA ARG A 30 6.55 17.62 5.65
C ARG A 30 6.47 16.36 4.78
N PRO A 31 5.25 15.91 4.40
CA PRO A 31 5.14 14.72 3.58
C PRO A 31 6.02 14.90 2.35
N ALA A 32 6.74 13.85 1.96
CA ALA A 32 7.50 13.86 0.72
C ALA A 32 6.61 14.43 -0.41
N ALA A 33 7.18 15.33 -1.22
CA ALA A 33 6.40 16.01 -2.24
C ALA A 33 5.74 14.97 -3.14
N ALA A 34 4.41 15.04 -3.27
CA ALA A 34 3.67 14.07 -4.06
C ALA A 34 4.25 13.97 -5.48
N PRO A 35 4.39 12.75 -6.03
CA PRO A 35 4.93 12.56 -7.38
C PRO A 35 4.11 13.40 -8.36
N ARG A 36 4.82 14.08 -9.26
CA ARG A 36 4.21 14.93 -10.29
C ARG A 36 4.26 14.29 -11.67
N ILE A 37 5.11 13.30 -11.85
CA ILE A 37 5.37 12.64 -13.12
C ILE A 37 5.29 11.14 -12.88
N CYS A 38 4.67 10.42 -13.80
CA CYS A 38 4.72 8.95 -13.80
C CYS A 38 6.19 8.50 -14.01
N PRO A 39 6.70 7.56 -13.19
CA PRO A 39 8.09 7.11 -13.28
C PRO A 39 8.34 6.19 -14.48
N ASN A 40 7.30 5.64 -15.12
CA ASN A 40 7.45 4.82 -16.32
C ASN A 40 7.96 5.69 -17.50
N PRO A 41 9.17 5.44 -18.03
CA PRO A 41 9.79 6.30 -19.05
C PRO A 41 8.95 6.49 -20.32
N GLY A 42 8.20 5.46 -20.73
CA GLY A 42 7.33 5.51 -21.91
C GLY A 42 6.01 6.27 -21.72
N CYS A 43 5.66 6.69 -20.49
CA CYS A 43 4.36 7.29 -20.21
C CYS A 43 4.34 8.82 -20.34
N GLY A 44 5.31 9.50 -19.72
CA GLY A 44 5.39 10.97 -19.72
C GLY A 44 4.24 11.71 -19.02
N TYR A 45 3.30 11.01 -18.36
CA TYR A 45 2.16 11.65 -17.71
C TYR A 45 2.59 12.61 -16.60
N ARG A 46 2.07 13.84 -16.63
CA ARG A 46 2.24 14.87 -15.60
C ARG A 46 0.92 15.19 -14.92
N ALA A 47 0.86 14.97 -13.60
CA ALA A 47 -0.30 15.27 -12.79
C ALA A 47 -0.48 16.78 -12.58
N LYS A 48 -1.63 17.33 -13.01
CA LYS A 48 -2.00 18.74 -12.83
C LYS A 48 -3.02 18.90 -11.70
N GLY A 49 -2.74 19.78 -10.74
CA GLY A 49 -3.61 20.02 -9.59
C GLY A 49 -3.42 19.04 -8.43
N VAL A 50 -4.18 19.22 -7.34
CA VAL A 50 -4.06 18.40 -6.12
C VAL A 50 -4.62 17.00 -6.35
N SER A 51 -5.82 16.88 -6.91
CA SER A 51 -6.50 15.59 -7.09
C SER A 51 -5.74 14.63 -8.01
N ALA A 52 -5.19 15.13 -9.13
CA ALA A 52 -4.38 14.30 -10.02
C ALA A 52 -3.08 13.81 -9.37
N ARG A 53 -2.47 14.64 -8.51
CA ARG A 53 -1.29 14.22 -7.73
C ARG A 53 -1.64 13.21 -6.65
N GLY A 54 -2.81 13.34 -6.04
CA GLY A 54 -3.35 12.34 -5.12
C GLY A 54 -3.52 10.99 -5.81
N ARG A 55 -4.24 10.95 -6.93
CA ARG A 55 -4.41 9.73 -7.73
C ARG A 55 -3.08 9.13 -8.18
N LEU A 56 -2.16 9.95 -8.68
CA LEU A 56 -0.83 9.46 -9.07
C LEU A 56 -0.08 8.88 -7.87
N ARG A 57 -0.20 9.44 -6.67
CA ARG A 57 0.40 8.86 -5.47
C ARG A 57 -0.17 7.46 -5.21
N GLU A 58 -1.50 7.32 -5.23
CA GLU A 58 -2.17 6.04 -5.01
C GLU A 58 -1.79 5.00 -6.07
N ASP A 59 -1.83 5.37 -7.36
CA ASP A 59 -1.43 4.48 -8.45
C ASP A 59 0.00 3.93 -8.25
N LEU A 60 0.91 4.76 -7.72
CA LEU A 60 2.32 4.41 -7.50
C LEU A 60 2.59 3.65 -6.19
N GLN A 61 1.58 3.42 -5.35
CA GLN A 61 1.69 2.49 -4.23
C GLN A 61 1.62 1.03 -4.71
N VAL A 62 0.96 0.78 -5.85
CA VAL A 62 0.80 -0.56 -6.40
C VAL A 62 2.11 -1.04 -7.00
N VAL A 63 2.62 -2.14 -6.46
CA VAL A 63 3.80 -2.84 -6.98
C VAL A 63 3.38 -3.71 -8.15
N TRP A 64 4.10 -3.60 -9.26
CA TRP A 64 3.95 -4.48 -10.41
C TRP A 64 5.26 -5.24 -10.63
N LEU A 65 5.16 -6.56 -10.76
CA LEU A 65 6.27 -7.43 -11.12
C LEU A 65 6.11 -7.84 -12.58
N VAL A 66 7.08 -7.44 -13.38
CA VAL A 66 7.13 -7.76 -14.81
C VAL A 66 8.32 -8.69 -15.09
N PRO A 67 8.25 -9.54 -16.12
CA PRO A 67 9.42 -10.28 -16.58
C PRO A 67 10.57 -9.32 -16.92
N ASP A 68 11.81 -9.71 -16.61
CA ASP A 68 12.96 -8.92 -17.03
C ASP A 68 13.05 -8.84 -18.56
N PRO A 69 13.03 -7.63 -19.16
CA PRO A 69 13.18 -7.48 -20.61
C PRO A 69 14.53 -7.97 -21.14
N ALA A 70 15.56 -8.06 -20.30
CA ALA A 70 16.86 -8.62 -20.70
C ALA A 70 16.88 -10.16 -20.68
N GLY A 71 15.80 -10.80 -20.24
CA GLY A 71 15.65 -12.25 -20.20
C GLY A 71 16.34 -12.94 -19.03
N SER A 72 16.77 -12.19 -18.00
CA SER A 72 17.16 -12.87 -16.74
C SER A 72 15.93 -13.49 -16.07
N GLU A 73 16.14 -14.57 -15.31
CA GLU A 73 15.10 -15.16 -14.46
C GLU A 73 14.80 -14.30 -13.22
N ALA A 74 14.68 -12.99 -13.41
CA ALA A 74 14.38 -12.01 -12.37
C ALA A 74 13.02 -11.37 -12.62
N ALA A 75 12.29 -11.13 -11.53
CA ALA A 75 11.09 -10.31 -11.54
C ALA A 75 11.52 -8.85 -11.34
N VAL A 76 11.11 -7.98 -12.27
CA VAL A 76 11.48 -6.57 -12.23
C VAL A 76 10.33 -5.78 -11.65
N GLU A 77 10.64 -5.05 -10.59
CA GLU A 77 9.71 -4.14 -9.97
C GLU A 77 9.47 -2.89 -10.82
N ARG A 78 8.19 -2.55 -11.00
CA ARG A 78 7.73 -1.36 -11.71
C ARG A 78 6.59 -0.67 -10.98
N ARG A 79 6.39 0.60 -11.33
CA ARG A 79 5.28 1.45 -10.90
C ARG A 79 4.65 2.12 -12.10
N TYR A 80 3.34 2.03 -12.21
CA TYR A 80 2.57 2.60 -13.31
C TYR A 80 1.53 3.56 -12.78
N CYS A 81 1.17 4.57 -13.58
CA CYS A 81 -0.06 5.32 -13.32
C CYS A 81 -1.24 4.65 -14.02
N HIS A 82 -2.47 5.08 -13.69
CA HIS A 82 -3.68 4.59 -14.34
C HIS A 82 -3.68 4.72 -15.89
N ARG A 83 -2.83 5.58 -16.48
CA ARG A 83 -2.75 5.73 -17.94
C ARG A 83 -1.89 4.70 -18.64
N CYS A 84 -0.92 4.11 -17.93
CA CYS A 84 0.09 3.24 -18.54
C CYS A 84 0.27 1.92 -17.80
N CYS A 85 -0.61 1.59 -16.85
CA CYS A 85 -0.57 0.28 -16.24
C CYS A 85 -0.94 -0.79 -17.28
N PRO A 86 -0.36 -2.00 -17.18
CA PRO A 86 -0.83 -3.16 -17.93
C PRO A 86 -2.34 -3.35 -17.74
N ARG A 87 -3.03 -3.77 -18.80
CA ARG A 87 -4.48 -4.02 -18.79
C ARG A 87 -4.84 -5.21 -19.69
N PRO A 88 -5.83 -6.03 -19.31
CA PRO A 88 -6.44 -6.99 -20.22
C PRO A 88 -7.12 -6.27 -21.40
N PRO A 89 -7.25 -6.91 -22.57
CA PRO A 89 -6.76 -8.26 -22.89
C PRO A 89 -5.29 -8.28 -23.35
N HIS A 90 -4.62 -7.12 -23.43
CA HIS A 90 -3.26 -7.03 -23.97
C HIS A 90 -2.21 -7.64 -23.05
N HIS A 91 -2.46 -7.61 -21.74
CA HIS A 91 -1.60 -8.21 -20.73
C HIS A 91 -2.40 -9.16 -19.85
N GLN A 92 -1.77 -10.26 -19.48
CA GLN A 92 -2.27 -11.14 -18.42
C GLN A 92 -1.84 -10.56 -17.07
N ILE A 93 -2.76 -10.54 -16.10
CA ILE A 93 -2.52 -9.96 -14.78
C ILE A 93 -3.03 -10.96 -13.74
N ALA A 94 -2.21 -11.22 -12.73
CA ALA A 94 -2.57 -11.99 -11.54
C ALA A 94 -2.10 -11.21 -10.31
N ASP A 95 -2.79 -11.35 -9.19
CA ASP A 95 -2.40 -10.80 -7.92
C ASP A 95 -1.80 -11.86 -7.00
N VAL A 96 -0.82 -11.45 -6.20
CA VAL A 96 -0.35 -12.23 -5.06
C VAL A 96 -1.13 -11.76 -3.85
N GLU A 97 -1.82 -12.67 -3.17
CA GLU A 97 -2.63 -12.33 -1.99
C GLU A 97 -1.97 -12.83 -0.71
N CYS A 98 -2.15 -12.07 0.38
CA CYS A 98 -1.78 -12.52 1.72
C CYS A 98 -2.88 -13.41 2.29
N ALA A 99 -2.55 -14.65 2.64
CA ALA A 99 -3.50 -15.61 3.22
C ALA A 99 -3.99 -15.26 4.63
N ALA A 100 -3.40 -14.25 5.29
CA ALA A 100 -3.77 -13.85 6.65
C ALA A 100 -4.75 -12.66 6.70
N CYS A 101 -4.67 -11.74 5.74
CA CYS A 101 -5.45 -10.52 5.75
C CYS A 101 -6.24 -10.26 4.46
N ASP A 102 -6.11 -11.16 3.48
CA ASP A 102 -6.71 -11.05 2.14
C ASP A 102 -6.37 -9.73 1.44
N CYS A 103 -5.33 -9.02 1.90
CA CYS A 103 -4.85 -7.80 1.27
C CYS A 103 -3.93 -8.17 0.12
N GLY A 104 -4.17 -7.55 -1.03
CA GLY A 104 -3.35 -7.73 -2.22
C GLY A 104 -1.91 -7.27 -2.02
N GLY A 105 -0.98 -8.06 -2.56
CA GLY A 105 0.43 -7.78 -2.69
C GLY A 105 0.78 -7.27 -4.09
N PRO A 106 1.97 -7.62 -4.63
CA PRO A 106 2.33 -7.21 -5.98
C PRO A 106 1.41 -7.83 -7.04
N LEU A 107 1.20 -7.09 -8.13
CA LEU A 107 0.53 -7.58 -9.33
C LEU A 107 1.57 -8.15 -10.29
N LEU A 108 1.36 -9.39 -10.72
CA LEU A 108 2.17 -10.10 -11.71
C LEU A 108 1.66 -9.78 -13.12
N VAL A 109 2.57 -9.77 -14.08
CA VAL A 109 2.26 -9.44 -15.48
C VAL A 109 2.80 -10.51 -16.43
N ASP A 110 2.02 -10.80 -17.48
CA ASP A 110 2.38 -11.69 -18.60
C ASP A 110 2.89 -13.05 -18.13
N ALA A 111 4.12 -13.46 -18.50
CA ALA A 111 4.64 -14.79 -18.17
C ALA A 111 4.61 -15.12 -16.67
N LEU A 112 4.79 -14.12 -15.80
CA LEU A 112 4.70 -14.32 -14.34
C LEU A 112 3.25 -14.59 -13.91
N ALA A 113 2.29 -13.86 -14.49
CA ALA A 113 0.87 -14.08 -14.22
C ALA A 113 0.37 -15.40 -14.83
N ALA A 114 0.89 -15.79 -15.99
CA ALA A 114 0.53 -17.03 -16.68
C ALA A 114 0.93 -18.27 -15.87
N ALA A 115 2.15 -18.31 -15.34
CA ALA A 115 2.60 -19.40 -14.47
C ALA A 115 1.68 -19.57 -13.25
N LEU A 116 1.29 -18.46 -12.61
CA LEU A 116 0.40 -18.52 -11.46
C LEU A 116 -1.02 -18.97 -11.83
N ILE A 117 -1.63 -18.38 -12.86
CA ILE A 117 -3.03 -18.66 -13.23
C ILE A 117 -3.19 -20.04 -13.86
N THR A 118 -2.29 -20.41 -14.76
CA THR A 118 -2.45 -21.60 -15.60
C THR A 118 -1.80 -22.83 -14.97
N GLU A 119 -0.64 -22.66 -14.33
CA GLU A 119 0.12 -23.78 -13.75
C GLU A 119 -0.11 -23.91 -12.25
N GLY A 120 -0.64 -22.87 -11.59
CA GLY A 120 -0.79 -22.83 -10.14
C GLY A 120 0.55 -22.74 -9.42
N ILE A 121 1.60 -22.31 -10.11
CA ILE A 121 2.98 -22.29 -9.61
C ILE A 121 3.43 -20.85 -9.44
N MET A 122 3.98 -20.53 -8.27
CA MET A 122 4.67 -19.26 -8.04
C MET A 122 6.05 -19.30 -8.70
N PRO A 123 6.36 -18.42 -9.68
CA PRO A 123 7.69 -18.40 -10.29
C PRO A 123 8.79 -18.11 -9.26
N ASP A 124 9.92 -18.80 -9.35
CA ASP A 124 11.04 -18.62 -8.41
C ASP A 124 11.54 -17.17 -8.36
N ALA A 125 11.53 -16.47 -9.49
CA ALA A 125 11.86 -15.06 -9.59
C ALA A 125 10.96 -14.17 -8.71
N VAL A 126 9.66 -14.50 -8.67
CA VAL A 126 8.67 -13.81 -7.84
C VAL A 126 8.83 -14.24 -6.39
N ARG A 127 9.07 -15.53 -6.11
CA ARG A 127 9.32 -16.02 -4.74
C ARG A 127 10.52 -15.30 -4.11
N ARG A 128 11.64 -15.20 -4.81
CA ARG A 128 12.84 -14.48 -4.34
C ARG A 128 12.53 -13.01 -4.05
N TRP A 129 11.84 -12.33 -4.96
CA TRP A 129 11.43 -10.94 -4.74
C TRP A 129 10.54 -10.82 -3.49
N LEU A 130 9.57 -11.72 -3.32
CA LEU A 130 8.67 -11.74 -2.17
C LEU A 130 9.47 -11.92 -0.86
N GLU A 131 10.38 -12.89 -0.82
CA GLU A 131 11.25 -13.16 0.33
C GLU A 131 12.12 -11.95 0.71
N ASP A 132 12.71 -11.30 -0.29
CA ASP A 132 13.51 -10.07 -0.13
C ASP A 132 12.67 -8.91 0.42
N HIS A 133 11.37 -8.89 0.12
CA HIS A 133 10.41 -7.90 0.63
C HIS A 133 9.69 -8.34 1.90
N GLY A 134 10.21 -9.37 2.57
CA GLY A 134 9.72 -9.82 3.87
C GLY A 134 8.42 -10.62 3.81
N TRP A 135 7.98 -11.06 2.64
CA TRP A 135 6.93 -12.07 2.56
C TRP A 135 7.49 -13.43 2.96
N ARG A 136 6.63 -14.29 3.51
CA ARG A 136 7.00 -15.65 3.90
C ARG A 136 5.96 -16.65 3.42
N GLU A 137 6.45 -17.78 2.95
CA GLU A 137 5.63 -18.96 2.68
C GLU A 137 5.40 -19.72 3.99
N GLN A 138 4.15 -20.05 4.29
CA GLN A 138 3.73 -20.77 5.48
C GLN A 138 3.14 -22.13 5.08
N GLY A 139 3.53 -23.18 5.83
CA GLY A 139 2.93 -24.51 5.73
C GLY A 139 2.73 -25.00 4.28
N THR A 140 1.48 -25.08 3.86
CA THR A 140 1.02 -25.63 2.57
C THR A 140 1.21 -24.69 1.37
N GLY A 141 2.19 -23.79 1.41
CA GLY A 141 2.46 -22.82 0.34
C GLY A 141 1.68 -21.50 0.43
N ALA A 142 1.04 -21.22 1.56
CA ALA A 142 0.29 -19.99 1.77
C ALA A 142 1.25 -18.82 1.97
N LEU A 143 1.10 -17.73 1.20
CA LEU A 143 1.94 -16.54 1.33
C LEU A 143 1.39 -15.58 2.37
N VAL A 144 2.25 -15.08 3.24
CA VAL A 144 1.91 -14.10 4.28
C VAL A 144 2.80 -12.87 4.13
N CYS A 145 2.17 -11.69 4.14
CA CYS A 145 2.85 -10.41 3.97
C CYS A 145 3.63 -10.01 5.24
N PRO A 146 4.63 -9.12 5.13
CA PRO A 146 5.47 -8.70 6.25
C PRO A 146 4.70 -8.15 7.45
N ASP A 147 3.54 -7.52 7.24
CA ASP A 147 2.71 -6.95 8.30
C ASP A 147 2.00 -8.01 9.17
N HIS A 148 1.91 -9.25 8.68
CA HIS A 148 1.24 -10.37 9.34
C HIS A 148 2.20 -11.52 9.67
N LEU A 149 3.50 -11.23 9.66
CA LEU A 149 4.47 -12.12 10.27
C LEU A 149 4.32 -12.03 11.78
N SER A 150 3.39 -12.82 12.32
CA SER A 150 3.34 -13.11 13.75
C SER A 150 4.70 -13.67 14.14
N THR A 151 5.44 -12.89 14.92
CA THR A 151 6.70 -13.25 15.58
C THR A 151 6.65 -14.72 16.01
N GLN A 152 7.44 -15.57 15.35
CA GLN A 152 7.78 -16.90 15.84
C GLN A 152 9.05 -16.82 16.66
#